data_AF-A0A536BVY6-F1
#
_entry.id   AF-A0A536BVY6-F1
#
_cell.length_a   1.000
_cell.length_b   1.000
_cell.length_c   1.000
_cell.angle_alpha   90.00
_cell.angle_beta   90.00
_cell.angle_gamma   90.00
#
_symmetry.space_group_name_H-M   'P 1'
#
loop_
_entity.id
_entity.type
_entity.pdbx_description
1 polymer ?
#
loop_
_entity_poly.entity_id
_entity_poly.type
_entity_poly.pdbx_seq_one_letter_code
_entity_poly.pdbx_strand_id
1 'polypeptide(L)'
;MRAKAGSQGSFLSSNITVDLTISGAVKKPDQLEATIETKLGGLTVDTEVIAVAGRLYAKDPMTGKWKGLGRPDQAHSAKSKAGLSYQALIDTAKSLAEINDQPSAINGVAVDHYRIVPNLARLLAQVTAGGPSKDPQAMAALQGILQNAQLTADVWTGTSDHLIRRVSYEVDVTADLHALSAAFPNGTGSNGQSVQIPAGSMAHLTAHVVINLHDFNGTVTITAPTVSS
;
A
#
# COMPACT_ATOMS: atom_id res chain seq x y z
N MET A 1 11.70 -16.69 37.66
CA MET A 1 12.95 -16.55 36.87
C MET A 1 13.22 -15.08 36.64
N ARG A 2 14.40 -14.58 37.03
CA ARG A 2 14.85 -13.20 36.82
C ARG A 2 15.61 -13.15 35.49
N ALA A 3 15.11 -12.44 34.49
CA ALA A 3 15.86 -12.15 33.27
C ALA A 3 16.67 -10.87 33.49
N LYS A 4 18.00 -11.01 33.48
CA LYS A 4 18.95 -9.88 33.45
C LYS A 4 18.90 -9.27 32.05
N ALA A 5 18.67 -7.95 31.98
CA ALA A 5 18.93 -7.15 30.80
C ALA A 5 20.43 -7.13 30.51
N GLY A 6 20.81 -7.44 29.27
CA GLY A 6 22.18 -7.38 28.77
C GLY A 6 22.18 -6.88 27.33
N SER A 7 22.95 -5.81 27.10
CA SER A 7 23.37 -5.20 25.83
C SER A 7 22.29 -4.93 24.78
N GLN A 8 21.80 -3.68 24.82
CA GLN A 8 21.31 -2.95 23.66
C GLN A 8 22.33 -3.02 22.51
N GLY A 9 21.88 -3.37 21.31
CA GLY A 9 22.70 -3.31 20.09
C GLY A 9 22.71 -4.57 19.23
N SER A 10 21.58 -5.28 19.05
CA SER A 10 21.49 -6.28 17.96
C SER A 10 20.06 -6.79 17.68
N PHE A 11 19.04 -5.93 17.74
CA PHE A 11 17.65 -6.37 17.47
C PHE A 11 17.00 -5.74 16.23
N LEU A 12 17.66 -4.78 15.56
CA LEU A 12 17.06 -4.09 14.40
C LEU A 12 17.52 -4.63 13.03
N SER A 13 18.30 -5.72 12.99
CA SER A 13 18.69 -6.38 11.73
C SER A 13 17.78 -7.56 11.37
N SER A 14 16.61 -7.70 12.00
CA SER A 14 15.66 -8.73 11.60
C SER A 14 14.92 -8.22 10.36
N ASN A 15 15.21 -8.82 9.21
CA ASN A 15 14.42 -8.65 8.01
C ASN A 15 13.00 -9.14 8.31
N ILE A 16 12.08 -8.23 8.65
CA ILE A 16 10.67 -8.54 8.82
C ILE A 16 10.05 -8.53 7.43
N THR A 17 9.79 -9.71 6.88
CA THR A 17 8.98 -9.85 5.67
C THR A 17 7.51 -9.88 6.06
N VAL A 18 6.72 -9.00 5.44
CA VAL A 18 5.26 -8.98 5.55
C VAL A 18 4.70 -9.29 4.18
N ASP A 19 4.05 -10.44 4.03
CA ASP A 19 3.34 -10.75 2.79
C ASP A 19 1.87 -10.36 2.95
N LEU A 20 1.39 -9.51 2.05
CA LEU A 20 0.00 -9.06 2.02
C LEU A 20 -0.63 -9.50 0.71
N THR A 21 -1.68 -10.33 0.79
CA THR A 21 -2.49 -10.72 -0.37
C THR A 21 -3.89 -10.16 -0.21
N ILE A 22 -4.37 -9.43 -1.22
CA ILE A 22 -5.74 -8.92 -1.26
C ILE A 22 -6.42 -9.53 -2.47
N SER A 23 -7.56 -10.17 -2.27
CA SER A 23 -8.42 -10.69 -3.34
C SER A 23 -9.85 -10.20 -3.14
N GLY A 24 -10.59 -9.96 -4.21
CA GLY A 24 -11.92 -9.40 -4.06
C GLY A 24 -12.54 -8.90 -5.36
N ALA A 25 -13.68 -8.24 -5.22
CA ALA A 25 -14.43 -7.64 -6.31
C ALA A 25 -14.66 -6.15 -6.04
N VAL A 26 -14.62 -5.36 -7.11
CA VAL A 26 -14.93 -3.93 -7.09
C VAL A 26 -16.08 -3.66 -8.03
N LYS A 27 -17.09 -2.93 -7.56
CA LYS A 27 -18.19 -2.43 -8.39
C LYS A 27 -18.29 -0.92 -8.24
N LYS A 28 -18.03 -0.21 -9.34
CA LYS A 28 -18.15 1.24 -9.40
C LYS A 28 -19.60 1.69 -9.10
N PRO A 29 -19.80 2.87 -8.48
CA PRO A 29 -18.75 3.83 -8.11
C PRO A 29 -18.04 3.54 -6.78
N ASP A 30 -18.63 2.79 -5.86
CA ASP A 30 -18.20 2.82 -4.44
C ASP A 30 -18.33 1.48 -3.68
N GLN A 31 -18.44 0.35 -4.38
CA GLN A 31 -18.56 -0.96 -3.73
C GLN A 31 -17.27 -1.78 -3.85
N LEU A 32 -16.86 -2.37 -2.73
CA LEU A 32 -15.70 -3.24 -2.60
C LEU A 32 -16.09 -4.42 -1.70
N GLU A 33 -15.69 -5.61 -2.08
CA GLU A 33 -15.65 -6.77 -1.20
C GLU A 33 -14.28 -7.40 -1.37
N ALA A 34 -13.54 -7.57 -0.28
CA ALA A 34 -12.18 -8.08 -0.32
C ALA A 34 -11.84 -8.97 0.87
N THR A 35 -11.00 -9.97 0.64
CA THR A 35 -10.30 -10.75 1.65
C THR A 35 -8.84 -10.31 1.65
N ILE A 36 -8.34 -9.96 2.83
CA ILE A 36 -6.98 -9.52 3.11
C ILE A 36 -6.29 -10.61 3.92
N GLU A 37 -5.32 -11.29 3.33
CA GLU A 37 -4.44 -12.24 4.00
C GLU A 37 -3.11 -11.55 4.32
N THR A 38 -2.71 -11.56 5.59
CA THR A 38 -1.42 -11.03 6.05
C THR A 38 -0.58 -12.15 6.66
N LYS A 39 0.67 -12.31 6.20
CA LYS A 39 1.65 -13.22 6.81
C LYS A 39 2.76 -12.42 7.50
N LEU A 40 2.92 -12.65 8.80
CA LEU A 40 3.97 -12.04 9.61
C LEU A 40 4.66 -13.12 10.46
N GLY A 41 5.93 -13.41 10.16
CA GLY A 41 6.74 -14.31 10.99
C GLY A 41 6.15 -15.72 11.14
N GLY A 42 5.50 -16.24 10.09
CA GLY A 42 4.85 -17.57 10.10
C GLY A 42 3.41 -17.59 10.62
N LEU A 43 2.87 -16.47 11.09
CA LEU A 43 1.45 -16.31 11.42
C LEU A 43 0.70 -15.76 10.20
N THR A 44 -0.34 -16.45 9.76
CA THR A 44 -1.29 -15.96 8.73
C THR A 44 -2.56 -15.45 9.41
N VAL A 45 -3.02 -14.26 9.03
CA VAL A 45 -4.28 -13.65 9.49
C VAL A 45 -5.11 -13.23 8.28
N ASP A 46 -6.34 -13.73 8.22
CA ASP A 46 -7.29 -13.40 7.15
C ASP A 46 -8.38 -12.46 7.68
N THR A 47 -8.64 -11.38 6.96
CA THR A 47 -9.67 -10.39 7.32
C THR A 47 -10.51 -10.05 6.10
N GLU A 48 -11.82 -10.15 6.23
CA GLU A 48 -12.76 -9.73 5.20
C GLU A 48 -13.14 -8.26 5.39
N VAL A 49 -13.22 -7.51 4.30
CA VAL A 49 -13.56 -6.09 4.27
C VAL A 49 -14.63 -5.85 3.21
N ILE A 50 -15.68 -5.10 3.57
CA ILE A 50 -16.73 -4.68 2.64
C ILE A 50 -16.87 -3.17 2.71
N ALA A 51 -16.90 -2.51 1.55
CA ALA A 51 -17.34 -1.13 1.41
C ALA A 51 -18.62 -1.09 0.57
N VAL A 52 -19.67 -0.46 1.08
CA VAL A 52 -20.94 -0.27 0.36
C VAL A 52 -21.66 0.96 0.89
N ALA A 53 -22.21 1.77 -0.01
CA ALA A 53 -22.93 3.01 0.32
C ALA A 53 -22.11 3.95 1.23
N GLY A 54 -20.81 4.07 0.96
CA GLY A 54 -19.87 4.90 1.71
C GLY A 54 -19.53 4.42 3.13
N ARG A 55 -19.93 3.20 3.53
CA ARG A 55 -19.60 2.62 4.85
C ARG A 55 -18.59 1.49 4.68
N LEU A 56 -17.61 1.45 5.58
CA LEU A 56 -16.61 0.38 5.63
C LEU A 56 -16.96 -0.60 6.76
N TYR A 57 -16.84 -1.88 6.47
CA TYR A 57 -17.05 -2.99 7.40
C TYR A 57 -15.81 -3.88 7.36
N ALA A 58 -15.39 -4.38 8.52
CA ALA A 58 -14.35 -5.38 8.63
C ALA A 58 -14.80 -6.52 9.52
N LYS A 59 -14.45 -7.74 9.15
CA LYS A 59 -14.68 -8.94 9.95
C LYS A 59 -13.53 -9.11 10.91
N ASP A 60 -13.85 -9.20 12.20
CA ASP A 60 -12.85 -9.46 13.22
C ASP A 60 -12.33 -10.91 13.06
N PRO A 61 -11.02 -11.11 12.80
CA PRO A 61 -10.47 -12.42 12.50
C PRO A 61 -10.51 -13.38 13.70
N MET A 62 -10.61 -12.85 14.92
CA MET A 62 -10.64 -13.65 16.16
C MET A 62 -12.05 -14.09 16.53
N THR A 63 -13.06 -13.28 16.19
CA THR A 63 -14.45 -13.54 16.59
C THR A 63 -15.37 -13.90 15.42
N GLY A 64 -14.93 -13.69 14.19
CA GLY A 64 -15.73 -13.85 12.97
C GLY A 64 -16.87 -12.84 12.82
N LYS A 65 -16.96 -11.84 13.73
CA LYS A 65 -18.04 -10.87 13.77
C LYS A 65 -17.72 -9.65 12.92
N TRP A 66 -18.72 -9.15 12.20
CA TRP A 66 -18.61 -7.91 11.45
C TRP A 66 -18.70 -6.68 12.36
N LYS A 67 -17.78 -5.75 12.14
CA LYS A 67 -17.75 -4.44 12.79
C LYS A 67 -17.85 -3.36 11.72
N GLY A 68 -18.71 -2.37 11.94
CA GLY A 68 -18.73 -1.15 11.14
C GLY A 68 -17.57 -0.26 11.56
N LEU A 69 -16.69 0.08 10.62
CA LEU A 69 -15.54 0.98 10.85
C LEU A 69 -15.90 2.46 10.64
N GLY A 70 -17.15 2.75 10.25
CA GLY A 70 -17.64 4.10 9.99
C GLY A 70 -17.57 4.49 8.51
N ARG A 71 -17.72 5.78 8.23
CA ARG A 71 -17.51 6.36 6.91
C ARG A 71 -16.05 6.84 6.81
N PRO A 72 -15.35 6.64 5.68
CA PRO A 72 -13.95 7.09 5.50
C PRO A 72 -13.74 8.62 5.56
N ASP A 73 -14.79 9.40 5.78
CA ASP A 73 -14.82 10.87 5.74
C ASP A 73 -14.50 11.54 7.10
N GLN A 74 -14.39 10.80 8.22
CA GLN A 74 -14.06 11.38 9.54
C GLN A 74 -12.57 11.34 9.93
N ALA A 75 -11.71 10.71 9.15
CA ALA A 75 -10.27 10.68 9.40
C ALA A 75 -9.50 11.58 8.44
N HIS A 76 -9.72 12.91 8.47
CA HIS A 76 -8.89 13.93 7.76
C HIS A 76 -8.49 13.60 6.30
N SER A 77 -9.29 12.80 5.60
CA SER A 77 -9.09 12.50 4.19
C SER A 77 -9.51 13.73 3.42
N ALA A 78 -8.58 14.68 3.23
CA ALA A 78 -8.71 15.65 2.16
C ALA A 78 -9.15 14.87 0.92
N LYS A 79 -10.20 15.32 0.23
CA LYS A 79 -10.64 14.70 -1.02
C LYS A 79 -9.46 14.71 -1.97
N SER A 80 -8.66 13.65 -1.99
CA SER A 80 -7.52 13.52 -2.88
C SER A 80 -8.12 13.30 -4.26
N LYS A 81 -8.31 14.39 -5.01
CA LYS A 81 -8.59 14.33 -6.44
C LYS A 81 -7.45 13.62 -7.19
N ALA A 82 -6.29 13.45 -6.55
CA ALA A 82 -5.15 12.73 -7.05
C ALA A 82 -4.78 11.60 -6.07
N GLY A 83 -5.50 10.48 -6.16
CA GLY A 83 -4.98 9.21 -5.63
C GLY A 83 -3.86 8.69 -6.55
N LEU A 84 -2.97 7.85 -6.02
CA LEU A 84 -2.09 7.02 -6.84
C LEU A 84 -2.96 6.25 -7.84
N SER A 85 -2.87 6.63 -9.10
CA SER A 85 -3.61 6.03 -10.20
C SER A 85 -2.62 5.64 -11.29
N TYR A 86 -3.01 4.69 -12.13
CA TYR A 86 -2.23 4.34 -13.32
C TYR A 86 -1.92 5.57 -14.19
N GLN A 87 -2.89 6.48 -14.33
CA GLN A 87 -2.69 7.73 -15.07
C GLN A 87 -1.61 8.62 -14.41
N ALA A 88 -1.62 8.75 -13.08
CA ALA A 88 -0.60 9.51 -12.38
C ALA A 88 0.82 8.95 -12.58
N LEU A 89 0.96 7.62 -12.73
CA LEU A 89 2.26 7.00 -13.02
C LEU A 89 2.74 7.30 -14.44
N ILE A 90 1.84 7.30 -15.42
CA ILE A 90 2.17 7.67 -16.80
C ILE A 90 2.51 9.16 -16.89
N ASP A 91 1.68 10.03 -16.32
CA ASP A 91 1.85 11.49 -16.38
C ASP A 91 3.17 11.95 -15.74
N THR A 92 3.66 11.18 -14.77
CA THR A 92 4.90 11.46 -14.06
C THR A 92 6.05 10.57 -14.48
N ALA A 93 5.89 9.74 -15.51
CA ALA A 93 6.92 8.82 -15.97
C ALA A 93 8.23 9.57 -16.30
N LYS A 94 9.34 9.12 -15.71
CA LYS A 94 10.69 9.46 -16.16
C LYS A 94 11.07 8.63 -17.38
N SER A 95 10.67 7.35 -17.39
CA SER A 95 10.77 6.49 -18.55
C SER A 95 9.59 5.54 -18.62
N LEU A 96 9.20 5.20 -19.84
CA LEU A 96 8.24 4.17 -20.18
C LEU A 96 8.85 3.35 -21.31
N ALA A 97 8.94 2.03 -21.11
CA ALA A 97 9.50 1.12 -22.09
C ALA A 97 8.59 -0.10 -22.23
N GLU A 98 8.34 -0.51 -23.47
CA GLU A 98 7.77 -1.82 -23.75
C GLU A 98 8.84 -2.88 -23.49
N ILE A 99 8.46 -3.92 -22.76
CA ILE A 99 9.33 -5.03 -22.40
C ILE A 99 8.84 -6.27 -23.13
N ASN A 100 9.72 -6.84 -23.95
CA ASN A 100 9.45 -8.08 -24.66
C ASN A 100 9.99 -9.27 -23.87
N ASP A 101 9.38 -9.54 -22.71
CA ASP A 101 9.68 -10.68 -21.84
C ASP A 101 8.43 -11.52 -21.54
N GLN A 102 8.58 -12.57 -20.74
CA GLN A 102 7.48 -13.42 -20.28
C GLN A 102 6.89 -12.85 -18.97
N PRO A 103 5.57 -12.98 -18.73
CA PRO A 103 4.63 -13.81 -19.47
C PRO A 103 3.97 -13.08 -20.66
N SER A 104 3.88 -13.76 -21.80
CA SER A 104 3.13 -13.27 -22.97
C SER A 104 1.60 -13.40 -22.82
N ALA A 105 1.12 -13.95 -21.71
CA ALA A 105 -0.30 -14.04 -21.38
C ALA A 105 -0.55 -14.03 -19.87
N ILE A 106 -1.64 -13.37 -19.44
CA ILE A 106 -2.14 -13.37 -18.06
C ILE A 106 -3.54 -13.96 -18.07
N ASN A 107 -3.78 -15.02 -17.28
CA ASN A 107 -5.08 -15.72 -17.21
C ASN A 107 -5.62 -16.14 -18.59
N GLY A 108 -4.73 -16.57 -19.49
CA GLY A 108 -5.08 -16.98 -20.86
C GLY A 108 -5.30 -15.82 -21.86
N VAL A 109 -5.18 -14.57 -21.43
CA VAL A 109 -5.29 -13.39 -22.30
C VAL A 109 -3.88 -12.93 -22.71
N ALA A 110 -3.64 -12.77 -24.01
CA ALA A 110 -2.38 -12.20 -24.50
C ALA A 110 -2.19 -10.76 -24.01
N VAL A 111 -0.97 -10.41 -23.60
CA VAL A 111 -0.68 -9.08 -23.02
C VAL A 111 0.56 -8.45 -23.63
N ASP A 112 0.52 -7.11 -23.74
CA ASP A 112 1.70 -6.27 -23.88
C ASP A 112 2.21 -5.88 -22.49
N HIS A 113 3.52 -5.83 -22.30
CA HIS A 113 4.14 -5.51 -21.03
C HIS A 113 4.91 -4.20 -21.10
N TYR A 114 4.63 -3.29 -20.17
CA TYR A 114 5.27 -1.99 -20.06
C TYR A 114 5.90 -1.79 -18.70
N ARG A 115 7.16 -1.35 -18.70
CA ARG A 115 7.87 -0.88 -17.51
C ARG A 115 7.83 0.64 -17.43
N ILE A 116 7.41 1.14 -16.28
CA ILE A 116 7.30 2.56 -15.96
C ILE A 116 8.23 2.84 -14.78
N VAL A 117 9.16 3.78 -14.97
CA VAL A 117 9.93 4.36 -13.87
C VAL A 117 9.42 5.79 -13.66
N PRO A 118 8.65 6.07 -12.59
CA PRO A 118 8.13 7.40 -12.35
C PRO A 118 9.22 8.37 -11.89
N ASN A 119 9.00 9.65 -12.18
CA ASN A 119 9.67 10.74 -11.51
C ASN A 119 9.03 10.94 -10.14
N LEU A 120 9.67 10.39 -9.11
CA LEU A 120 9.13 10.36 -7.74
C LEU A 120 8.78 11.73 -7.17
N ALA A 121 9.55 12.77 -7.51
CA ALA A 121 9.25 14.13 -7.07
C ALA A 121 7.95 14.68 -7.70
N ARG A 122 7.74 14.43 -9.00
CA ARG A 122 6.50 14.80 -9.70
C ARG A 122 5.32 13.96 -9.23
N LEU A 123 5.52 12.66 -9.01
CA LEU A 123 4.51 11.75 -8.50
C LEU A 123 4.03 12.19 -7.10
N LEU A 124 4.96 12.47 -6.19
CA LEU A 124 4.62 12.97 -4.86
C LEU A 124 3.86 14.30 -4.95
N ALA A 125 4.32 15.24 -5.79
CA ALA A 125 3.63 16.51 -5.99
C ALA A 125 2.19 16.30 -6.51
N GLN A 126 1.99 15.39 -7.45
CA GLN A 126 0.66 15.07 -7.99
C GLN A 126 -0.24 14.44 -6.92
N VAL A 127 0.23 13.44 -6.17
CA VAL A 127 -0.55 12.75 -5.13
C VAL A 127 -0.90 13.68 -3.96
N THR A 128 0.01 14.60 -3.63
CA THR A 128 -0.18 15.58 -2.54
C THR A 128 -0.90 16.86 -3.00
N ALA A 129 -1.18 17.04 -4.30
CA ALA A 129 -1.86 18.21 -4.84
C ALA A 129 -3.29 18.42 -4.30
N GLY A 130 -3.86 17.41 -3.61
CA GLY A 130 -5.15 17.48 -2.90
C GLY A 130 -5.07 17.95 -1.44
N GLY A 131 -3.87 18.19 -0.90
CA GLY A 131 -3.65 18.62 0.48
C GLY A 131 -2.30 18.13 1.00
N PRO A 132 -1.28 18.98 1.16
CA PRO A 132 -0.05 18.58 1.84
C PRO A 132 -0.36 18.34 3.32
N SER A 133 0.35 17.40 3.96
CA SER A 133 0.62 17.59 5.37
C SER A 133 1.25 18.99 5.49
N LYS A 134 0.59 19.91 6.20
CA LYS A 134 1.05 21.30 6.35
C LYS A 134 2.40 21.42 7.09
N ASP A 135 3.03 20.30 7.41
CA ASP A 135 4.27 20.22 8.16
C ASP A 135 5.48 20.22 7.20
N PRO A 136 6.27 21.31 7.16
CA PRO A 136 7.49 21.39 6.37
C PRO A 136 8.53 20.33 6.77
N GLN A 137 8.54 19.90 8.03
CA GLN A 137 9.47 18.89 8.54
C GLN A 137 9.11 17.50 7.98
N ALA A 138 7.83 17.16 7.92
CA ALA A 138 7.37 15.93 7.29
C ALA A 138 7.65 15.90 5.78
N MET A 139 7.45 17.03 5.09
CA MET A 139 7.77 17.14 3.67
C MET A 139 9.28 17.04 3.40
N ALA A 140 10.13 17.64 4.24
CA ALA A 140 11.58 17.52 4.13
C ALA A 140 12.06 16.09 4.36
N ALA A 141 11.49 15.39 5.36
CA ALA A 141 11.78 13.98 5.62
C ALA A 141 11.37 13.10 4.43
N LEU A 142 10.15 13.28 3.88
CA LEU A 142 9.70 12.57 2.69
C LEU A 142 10.59 12.83 1.48
N GLN A 143 11.03 14.07 1.25
CA GLN A 143 11.96 14.40 0.18
C GLN A 143 13.30 13.69 0.35
N GLY A 144 13.84 13.61 1.57
CA GLY A 144 15.06 12.87 1.86
C GLY A 144 14.95 11.37 1.55
N ILE A 145 13.78 10.77 1.83
CA ILE A 145 13.49 9.37 1.50
C ILE A 145 13.44 9.16 -0.01
N LEU A 146 12.78 10.06 -0.74
CA LEU A 146 12.66 9.95 -2.20
C LEU A 146 13.99 10.03 -2.94
N GLN A 147 15.02 10.66 -2.37
CA GLN A 147 16.35 10.72 -2.98
C GLN A 147 17.02 9.33 -3.05
N ASN A 148 16.71 8.46 -2.10
CA ASN A 148 17.25 7.10 -2.01
C ASN A 148 16.18 6.02 -2.28
N ALA A 149 15.06 6.42 -2.89
CA ALA A 149 13.98 5.53 -3.27
C ALA A 149 14.04 5.22 -4.76
N GLN A 150 13.84 3.94 -5.08
CA GLN A 150 13.57 3.47 -6.42
C GLN A 150 12.16 2.89 -6.43
N LEU A 151 11.40 3.27 -7.45
CA LEU A 151 10.08 2.72 -7.73
C LEU A 151 10.08 2.29 -9.19
N THR A 152 9.72 1.04 -9.43
CA THR A 152 9.41 0.53 -10.76
C THR A 152 7.98 0.02 -10.74
N ALA A 153 7.21 0.36 -11.78
CA ALA A 153 5.89 -0.20 -11.99
C ALA A 153 5.88 -0.97 -13.30
N ASP A 154 5.47 -2.23 -13.27
CA ASP A 154 5.28 -3.06 -14.47
C ASP A 154 3.78 -3.26 -14.70
N VAL A 155 3.35 -3.10 -15.95
CA VAL A 155 1.94 -3.12 -16.33
C VAL A 155 1.73 -4.02 -17.52
N TRP A 156 0.80 -4.97 -17.38
CA TRP A 156 0.40 -5.87 -18.45
C TRP A 156 -0.99 -5.50 -18.94
N THR A 157 -1.11 -5.13 -20.21
CA THR A 157 -2.37 -4.74 -20.84
C THR A 157 -2.78 -5.77 -21.88
N GLY A 158 -4.06 -6.14 -21.93
CA GLY A 158 -4.56 -7.05 -22.96
C GLY A 158 -4.31 -6.50 -24.36
N THR A 159 -3.72 -7.30 -25.25
CA THR A 159 -3.39 -6.86 -26.62
C THR A 159 -4.62 -6.52 -27.44
N SER A 160 -5.75 -7.21 -27.17
CA SER A 160 -6.99 -7.07 -27.93
C SER A 160 -7.96 -6.03 -27.37
N ASP A 161 -7.98 -5.83 -26.04
CA ASP A 161 -8.98 -4.99 -25.36
C ASP A 161 -8.39 -3.84 -24.54
N HIS A 162 -7.06 -3.77 -24.46
CA HIS A 162 -6.29 -2.76 -23.74
C HIS A 162 -6.64 -2.66 -22.25
N LEU A 163 -7.31 -3.67 -21.68
CA LEU A 163 -7.61 -3.72 -20.26
C LEU A 163 -6.35 -4.12 -19.50
N ILE A 164 -6.06 -3.40 -18.42
CA ILE A 164 -4.94 -3.72 -17.52
C ILE A 164 -5.24 -5.05 -16.83
N ARG A 165 -4.44 -6.09 -17.09
CA ARG A 165 -4.59 -7.43 -16.51
C ARG A 165 -3.75 -7.62 -15.25
N ARG A 166 -2.61 -6.94 -15.18
CA ARG A 166 -1.75 -6.94 -14.00
C ARG A 166 -1.04 -5.60 -13.87
N VAL A 167 -0.84 -5.18 -12.62
CA VAL A 167 0.10 -4.14 -12.25
C VAL A 167 1.00 -4.70 -11.17
N SER A 168 2.30 -4.52 -11.26
CA SER A 168 3.21 -4.75 -10.14
C SER A 168 4.02 -3.50 -9.83
N TYR A 169 4.41 -3.38 -8.56
CA TYR A 169 5.27 -2.33 -8.06
C TYR A 169 6.42 -2.96 -7.31
N GLU A 170 7.62 -2.49 -7.62
CA GLU A 170 8.84 -2.77 -6.89
C GLU A 170 9.34 -1.48 -6.28
N VAL A 171 9.44 -1.45 -4.96
CA VAL A 171 9.96 -0.33 -4.18
C VAL A 171 11.21 -0.79 -3.47
N ASP A 172 12.29 -0.05 -3.62
CA ASP A 172 13.51 -0.19 -2.83
C ASP A 172 13.82 1.18 -2.24
N VAL A 173 13.84 1.29 -0.92
CA VAL A 173 14.11 2.56 -0.25
C VAL A 173 15.01 2.37 0.95
N THR A 174 16.02 3.24 1.04
CA THR A 174 16.82 3.37 2.25
C THR A 174 16.43 4.67 2.95
N ALA A 175 15.95 4.59 4.20
CA ALA A 175 15.44 5.73 4.96
C ALA A 175 16.11 5.86 6.33
N ASP A 176 16.36 7.08 6.77
CA ASP A 176 16.74 7.38 8.15
C ASP A 176 15.48 7.30 9.03
N LEU A 177 15.44 6.29 9.90
CA LEU A 177 14.34 6.04 10.81
C LEU A 177 14.20 7.14 11.89
N HIS A 178 15.31 7.77 12.29
CA HIS A 178 15.28 8.88 13.25
C HIS A 178 14.60 10.09 12.61
N ALA A 179 14.94 10.43 11.36
CA ALA A 179 14.28 11.51 10.62
C ALA A 179 12.78 11.24 10.39
N LEU A 180 12.43 9.98 10.08
CA LEU A 180 11.04 9.53 9.95
C LEU A 180 10.25 9.67 11.26
N SER A 181 10.82 9.21 12.38
CA SER A 181 10.15 9.29 13.69
C SER A 181 9.92 10.72 14.15
N ALA A 182 10.85 11.63 13.84
CA ALA A 182 10.70 13.06 14.11
C ALA A 182 9.64 13.73 13.22
N ALA A 183 9.39 13.20 12.02
CA ALA A 183 8.40 13.71 11.07
C ALA A 183 6.97 13.20 11.33
N PHE A 184 6.81 12.06 11.99
CA PHE A 184 5.52 11.45 12.28
C PHE A 184 5.31 11.28 13.79
N PRO A 185 4.91 12.34 14.51
CA PRO A 185 4.89 12.38 15.99
C PRO A 185 3.86 11.45 16.66
N ASN A 186 3.02 10.73 15.91
CA ASN A 186 1.96 9.87 16.46
C ASN A 186 2.33 8.37 16.57
N GLY A 187 3.62 8.02 16.47
CA GLY A 187 4.11 6.68 16.78
C GLY A 187 4.21 6.41 18.29
N THR A 188 3.18 6.72 19.07
CA THR A 188 3.12 6.25 20.45
C THR A 188 2.71 4.78 20.43
N GLY A 189 3.61 3.89 20.87
CA GLY A 189 3.19 2.56 21.27
C GLY A 189 2.05 2.68 22.28
N SER A 190 1.17 1.69 22.33
CA SER A 190 -0.05 1.63 23.16
C SER A 190 0.13 1.95 24.66
N ASN A 191 1.36 2.12 25.13
CA ASN A 191 1.74 2.40 26.52
C ASN A 191 2.39 3.78 26.76
N GLY A 192 2.37 4.71 25.79
CA GLY A 192 2.92 6.07 25.98
C GLY A 192 4.45 6.12 26.10
N GLN A 193 5.15 5.05 25.73
CA GLN A 193 6.61 5.05 25.61
C GLN A 193 7.00 5.60 24.24
N SER A 194 7.78 6.69 24.22
CA SER A 194 8.43 7.16 23.00
C SER A 194 9.51 6.15 22.61
N VAL A 195 9.37 5.56 21.43
CA VAL A 195 10.45 4.75 20.83
C VAL A 195 11.53 5.74 20.40
N GLN A 196 12.57 5.92 21.23
CA GLN A 196 13.74 6.70 20.85
C GLN A 196 14.58 5.92 19.84
N ILE A 197 14.49 6.32 18.59
CA ILE A 197 15.32 5.78 17.51
C ILE A 197 16.67 6.53 17.53
N PRO A 198 17.82 5.86 17.64
CA PRO A 198 19.12 6.53 17.60
C PRO A 198 19.36 7.24 16.26
N ALA A 199 20.01 8.40 16.30
CA ALA A 199 20.45 9.09 15.08
C ALA A 199 21.37 8.18 14.23
N GLY A 200 21.19 8.20 12.91
CA GLY A 200 21.92 7.33 11.98
C GLY A 200 21.35 5.91 11.86
N SER A 201 20.19 5.62 12.46
CA SER A 201 19.47 4.36 12.24
C SER A 201 18.88 4.34 10.83
N MET A 202 19.51 3.60 9.92
CA MET A 202 19.00 3.39 8.57
C MET A 202 18.12 2.14 8.52
N ALA A 203 16.99 2.22 7.82
CA ALA A 203 16.22 1.06 7.41
C ALA A 203 16.27 0.92 5.89
N HIS A 204 16.45 -0.31 5.44
CA HIS A 204 16.23 -0.70 4.06
C HIS A 204 14.85 -1.36 3.99
N LEU A 205 13.96 -0.78 3.19
CA LEU A 205 12.64 -1.32 2.91
C LEU A 205 12.56 -1.70 1.45
N THR A 206 12.24 -2.97 1.22
CA THR A 206 11.82 -3.47 -0.08
C THR A 206 10.34 -3.82 -0.03
N ALA A 207 9.55 -3.36 -0.99
CA ALA A 207 8.15 -3.73 -1.12
C ALA A 207 7.85 -4.18 -2.54
N HIS A 208 7.32 -5.39 -2.67
CA HIS A 208 6.81 -5.92 -3.92
C HIS A 208 5.29 -6.07 -3.82
N VAL A 209 4.57 -5.42 -4.73
CA VAL A 209 3.11 -5.45 -4.80
C VAL A 209 2.71 -5.98 -6.16
N VAL A 210 1.79 -6.95 -6.23
CA VAL A 210 1.20 -7.43 -7.48
C VAL A 210 -0.31 -7.40 -7.39
N ILE A 211 -0.95 -6.75 -8.36
CA ILE A 211 -2.39 -6.63 -8.48
C ILE A 211 -2.79 -7.31 -9.77
N ASN A 212 -3.57 -8.39 -9.67
CA ASN A 212 -4.15 -9.08 -10.83
C ASN A 212 -5.61 -8.65 -11.00
N LEU A 213 -6.00 -8.31 -12.22
CA LEU A 213 -7.33 -7.84 -12.58
C LEU A 213 -7.95 -8.76 -13.63
N HIS A 214 -9.18 -9.22 -13.37
CA HIS A 214 -9.93 -10.11 -14.23
C HIS A 214 -11.45 -9.87 -14.05
N ASP A 215 -12.26 -10.64 -14.79
CA ASP A 215 -13.73 -10.61 -14.76
C ASP A 215 -14.34 -9.22 -14.95
N PHE A 216 -13.74 -8.45 -15.86
CA PHE A 216 -14.23 -7.13 -16.24
C PHE A 216 -15.69 -7.20 -16.70
N ASN A 217 -16.50 -6.26 -16.21
CA ASN A 217 -17.95 -6.19 -16.45
C ASN A 217 -18.74 -7.42 -15.98
N GLY A 218 -18.15 -8.27 -15.14
CA GLY A 218 -18.85 -9.34 -14.44
C GLY A 218 -19.97 -8.78 -13.55
N THR A 219 -21.08 -9.53 -13.44
CA THR A 219 -22.15 -9.15 -12.52
C THR A 219 -21.74 -9.53 -11.10
N VAL A 220 -21.55 -8.51 -10.26
CA VAL A 220 -21.25 -8.69 -8.83
C VAL A 220 -22.32 -8.00 -7.99
N THR A 221 -22.77 -8.68 -6.94
CA THR A 221 -23.69 -8.18 -5.92
C THR A 221 -22.95 -8.09 -4.59
N ILE A 222 -22.68 -6.88 -4.12
CA ILE A 222 -22.03 -6.63 -2.84
C ILE A 222 -23.08 -6.04 -1.89
N THR A 223 -23.25 -6.65 -0.72
CA THR A 223 -24.25 -6.23 0.27
C THR A 223 -23.61 -5.91 1.62
N ALA A 224 -24.21 -4.98 2.35
CA ALA A 224 -23.75 -4.67 3.70
C ALA A 224 -23.91 -5.89 4.62
N PRO A 225 -22.87 -6.22 5.43
CA PRO A 225 -22.97 -7.33 6.37
C PRO A 225 -23.81 -6.96 7.59
N THR A 226 -24.34 -7.98 8.28
CA THR A 226 -25.01 -7.81 9.58
C THR A 226 -23.98 -7.54 10.66
N VAL A 227 -24.00 -6.34 11.24
CA VAL A 227 -23.13 -5.96 12.35
C VAL A 227 -23.65 -6.56 13.65
N SER A 228 -22.78 -7.26 14.38
CA SER A 228 -23.11 -7.79 15.71
C SER A 228 -22.86 -6.72 16.78
N SER A 229 -23.86 -6.45 17.60
CA SER A 229 -23.75 -5.63 18.82
C SER A 229 -22.77 -6.20 19.83
#